data_AF-A0A178ZXP7-F1
#
_entry.id   AF-A0A178ZXP7-F1
#
_cell.length_a   1.000
_cell.length_b   1.000
_cell.length_c   1.000
_cell.angle_alpha   90.00
_cell.angle_beta   90.00
_cell.angle_gamma   90.00
#
_symmetry.space_group_name_H-M   'P 1'
#
loop_
_entity.id
_entity.type
_entity.pdbx_description
1 polymer ?
#
loop_
_entity_poly.entity_id
_entity_poly.type
_entity_poly.pdbx_seq_one_letter_code
_entity_poly.pdbx_strand_id
1 'polypeptide(L)'
;MATSTGSTSSCSVFDKQYYITAVTMILPTLFSPTQSMPGEAPGDLAPLIHPDAKFYEFPHMLTPEGRKDYLTAYRASTEPLNEFFKDAKYEVMGEMVVIVSPRPRPTTNSSRASSQSYGAIGKTVTANVAVELIWTATVAKDCGGQLREGVQMTTMIAVFFDFHNGQLVEQRNYNCVVTPSVPREPRRPEGENEKSQDNRVNWMAREMKEGLISVTSTRRLGLCLW
;
A
#
# COMPACT_ATOMS: atom_id res chain seq x y z
N MET A 1 -3.08 -39.16 -25.22
CA MET A 1 -3.77 -38.22 -24.31
C MET A 1 -2.94 -38.12 -23.05
N ALA A 2 -2.29 -36.99 -22.80
CA ALA A 2 -1.49 -36.77 -21.61
C ALA A 2 -2.36 -36.10 -20.55
N THR A 3 -2.67 -36.83 -19.47
CA THR A 3 -3.40 -36.33 -18.31
C THR A 3 -2.46 -35.44 -17.50
N SER A 4 -2.60 -34.12 -17.67
CA SER A 4 -1.94 -33.14 -16.82
C SER A 4 -2.63 -33.13 -15.45
N THR A 5 -2.04 -33.80 -14.46
CA THR A 5 -2.40 -33.63 -13.05
C THR A 5 -1.77 -32.34 -12.54
N GLY A 6 -2.47 -31.23 -12.73
CA GLY A 6 -2.12 -29.96 -12.13
C GLY A 6 -2.21 -30.06 -10.60
N SER A 7 -1.10 -30.39 -9.95
CA SER A 7 -0.93 -30.27 -8.51
C SER A 7 -0.97 -28.79 -8.16
N THR A 8 -2.14 -28.27 -7.81
CA THR A 8 -2.27 -26.95 -7.17
C THR A 8 -1.44 -27.01 -5.90
N SER A 9 -0.26 -26.38 -5.91
CA SER A 9 0.55 -26.28 -4.70
C SER A 9 -0.28 -25.56 -3.65
N SER A 10 -0.73 -26.30 -2.64
CA SER A 10 -1.49 -25.75 -1.53
C SER A 10 -0.56 -24.82 -0.76
N CYS A 11 -0.51 -23.55 -1.15
CA CYS A 11 -0.07 -22.53 -0.22
C CYS A 11 -1.04 -22.60 0.95
N SER A 12 -0.54 -22.90 2.13
CA SER A 12 -1.38 -23.27 3.25
C SER A 12 -2.20 -22.06 3.68
N VAL A 13 -3.41 -22.29 4.20
CA VAL A 13 -4.24 -21.21 4.80
C VAL A 13 -3.43 -20.44 5.85
N PHE A 14 -2.51 -21.12 6.54
CA PHE A 14 -1.58 -20.52 7.50
C PHE A 14 -0.62 -19.50 6.86
N ASP A 15 -0.12 -19.74 5.65
CA ASP A 15 0.76 -18.80 4.96
C ASP A 15 0.03 -17.48 4.67
N LYS A 16 -1.24 -17.55 4.21
CA LYS A 16 -2.05 -16.35 3.98
C LYS A 16 -2.35 -15.61 5.29
N GLN A 17 -2.72 -16.34 6.35
CA GLN A 17 -3.04 -15.76 7.64
C GLN A 17 -1.85 -15.01 8.26
N TYR A 18 -0.63 -15.51 8.06
CA TYR A 18 0.59 -14.82 8.48
C TYR A 18 0.69 -13.42 7.85
N TYR A 19 0.53 -13.30 6.53
CA TYR A 19 0.66 -12.01 5.85
C TYR A 19 -0.48 -11.03 6.17
N ILE A 20 -1.71 -11.52 6.36
CA ILE A 20 -2.83 -10.68 6.85
C ILE A 20 -2.49 -10.12 8.24
N THR A 21 -1.97 -10.97 9.13
CA THR A 21 -1.59 -10.57 10.48
C THR A 21 -0.44 -9.56 10.44
N ALA A 22 0.60 -9.82 9.63
CA ALA A 22 1.73 -8.91 9.47
C ALA A 22 1.30 -7.53 8.95
N VAL A 23 0.46 -7.48 7.91
CA VAL A 23 -0.06 -6.22 7.38
C VAL A 23 -0.94 -5.49 8.40
N THR A 24 -1.76 -6.21 9.16
CA THR A 24 -2.59 -5.62 10.23
C THR A 24 -1.73 -5.00 11.34
N MET A 25 -0.57 -5.59 11.66
CA MET A 25 0.39 -5.01 12.61
C MET A 25 1.11 -3.77 12.05
N ILE A 26 1.37 -3.75 10.73
CA ILE A 26 2.11 -2.68 10.06
C ILE A 26 1.22 -1.44 9.83
N LEU A 27 -0.04 -1.60 9.43
CA LEU A 27 -0.93 -0.50 9.03
C LEU A 27 -1.06 0.64 10.07
N PRO A 28 -1.29 0.38 11.38
CA PRO A 28 -1.37 1.45 12.37
C PRO A 28 -0.14 2.34 12.38
N THR A 29 1.05 1.73 12.31
CA THR A 29 2.33 2.46 12.34
C THR A 29 2.56 3.34 11.12
N LEU A 30 1.88 3.06 10.01
CA LEU A 30 2.03 3.81 8.76
C LEU A 30 0.95 4.87 8.56
N PHE A 31 -0.28 4.60 8.96
CA PHE A 31 -1.44 5.42 8.60
C PHE A 31 -2.14 6.11 9.77
N SER A 32 -1.85 5.73 11.01
CA SER A 32 -2.37 6.43 12.19
C SER A 32 -1.39 6.32 13.36
N PRO A 33 -0.36 7.19 13.39
CA PRO A 33 0.61 7.19 14.47
C PRO A 33 -0.05 7.40 15.85
N THR A 34 -1.17 8.13 15.90
CA THR A 34 -1.97 8.36 17.12
C THR A 34 -2.84 7.17 17.53
N GLN A 35 -3.17 6.24 16.62
CA GLN A 35 -3.79 4.95 16.98
C GLN A 35 -2.76 3.90 17.41
N SER A 36 -1.46 4.19 17.32
CA SER A 36 -0.47 3.47 18.13
C SER A 36 -0.83 3.76 19.59
N MET A 37 -1.42 2.79 20.29
CA MET A 37 -2.02 3.02 21.60
C MET A 37 -1.03 3.77 22.53
N PRO A 38 -1.43 4.86 23.18
CA PRO A 38 -0.55 5.56 24.11
C PRO A 38 -0.14 4.60 25.24
N GLY A 39 1.14 4.23 25.27
CA GLY A 39 1.72 3.29 26.25
C GLY A 39 1.99 1.89 25.71
N GLU A 40 1.54 1.54 24.51
CA GLU A 40 1.99 0.33 23.82
C GLU A 40 3.13 0.74 22.89
N ALA A 41 4.36 0.36 23.24
CA ALA A 41 5.48 0.52 22.33
C ALA A 41 5.06 -0.13 21.00
N PRO A 42 5.19 0.57 19.85
CA PRO A 42 4.85 -0.02 18.56
C PRO A 42 5.53 -1.38 18.53
N GLY A 43 4.73 -2.46 18.52
CA GLY A 43 5.25 -3.81 18.70
C GLY A 43 6.44 -4.00 17.78
N ASP A 44 7.51 -4.63 18.25
CA ASP A 44 8.78 -4.67 17.52
C ASP A 44 8.53 -5.17 16.09
N LEU A 45 8.51 -4.23 15.13
CA LEU A 45 8.26 -4.50 13.71
C LEU A 45 9.58 -4.85 13.01
N ALA A 46 10.73 -4.76 13.68
CA ALA A 46 12.03 -5.10 13.09
C ALA A 46 12.06 -6.52 12.50
N PRO A 47 11.41 -7.54 13.08
CA PRO A 47 11.33 -8.86 12.47
C PRO A 47 10.52 -8.89 11.17
N LEU A 48 9.53 -8.00 11.02
CA LEU A 48 8.59 -7.97 9.89
C LEU A 48 9.05 -7.09 8.74
N ILE A 49 10.01 -6.17 8.96
CA ILE A 49 10.46 -5.21 7.95
C ILE A 49 11.93 -5.49 7.62
N HIS A 50 12.22 -5.77 6.35
CA HIS A 50 13.59 -5.92 5.88
C HIS A 50 14.35 -4.59 6.07
N PRO A 51 15.63 -4.60 6.49
CA PRO A 51 16.39 -3.35 6.70
C PRO A 51 16.48 -2.48 5.44
N ASP A 52 16.54 -3.12 4.26
CA ASP A 52 16.55 -2.45 2.96
C ASP A 52 15.14 -2.31 2.33
N ALA A 53 14.07 -2.44 3.13
CA ALA A 53 12.71 -2.32 2.62
C ALA A 53 12.51 -0.96 1.97
N LYS A 54 11.89 -0.94 0.78
CA LYS A 54 11.67 0.27 0.00
C LYS A 54 10.25 0.78 0.17
N PHE A 55 10.11 2.09 0.19
CA PHE A 55 8.83 2.79 0.22
C PHE A 55 8.69 3.64 -1.04
N TYR A 56 7.54 3.50 -1.68
CA TYR A 56 7.14 4.26 -2.85
C TYR A 56 5.80 4.92 -2.60
N GLU A 57 5.75 6.24 -2.68
CA GLU A 57 4.53 7.02 -2.72
C GLU A 57 4.45 7.67 -4.09
N PHE A 58 3.40 7.38 -4.84
CA PHE A 58 3.23 7.99 -6.16
C PHE A 58 2.74 9.43 -6.03
N PRO A 59 3.01 10.30 -7.03
CA PRO A 59 2.52 11.67 -7.07
C PRO A 59 1.04 11.81 -6.69
N HIS A 60 0.76 12.70 -5.73
CA HIS A 60 -0.59 13.10 -5.34
C HIS A 60 -0.58 14.49 -4.70
N MET A 61 -1.73 14.98 -4.26
CA MET A 61 -1.88 16.35 -3.76
C MET A 61 -0.93 16.72 -2.60
N LEU A 62 -0.64 15.79 -1.66
CA LEU A 62 0.26 16.10 -0.53
C LEU A 62 1.74 15.88 -0.87
N THR A 63 2.03 15.02 -1.85
CA THR A 63 3.40 14.77 -2.33
C THR A 63 3.42 14.85 -3.87
N PRO A 64 3.48 16.07 -4.44
CA PRO A 64 3.36 16.26 -5.89
C PRO A 64 4.43 15.53 -6.70
N GLU A 65 5.64 15.42 -6.16
CA GLU A 65 6.75 14.70 -6.81
C GLU A 65 6.78 13.19 -6.46
N GLY A 66 5.80 12.74 -5.67
CA GLY A 66 5.84 11.45 -5.00
C GLY A 66 6.97 11.38 -3.97
N ARG A 67 7.26 10.16 -3.50
CA ARG A 67 8.35 9.86 -2.57
C ARG A 67 8.94 8.51 -2.88
N LYS A 68 10.26 8.40 -2.75
CA LYS A 68 11.00 7.14 -2.76
C LYS A 68 11.98 7.17 -1.60
N ASP A 69 11.86 6.20 -0.71
CA ASP A 69 12.70 6.15 0.50
C ASP A 69 12.92 4.70 0.95
N TYR A 70 13.77 4.50 1.96
CA TYR A 70 13.77 3.29 2.76
C TYR A 70 12.63 3.35 3.78
N LEU A 71 11.93 2.24 4.00
CA LEU A 71 10.77 2.21 4.90
C LEU A 71 11.16 2.54 6.35
N THR A 72 12.38 2.18 6.75
CA THR A 72 12.96 2.54 8.05
C THR A 72 13.17 4.05 8.19
N ALA A 73 13.71 4.71 7.15
CA ALA A 73 13.85 6.16 7.09
C ALA A 73 12.49 6.88 7.01
N TYR A 74 11.55 6.33 6.23
CA TYR A 74 10.18 6.83 6.13
C TYR A 74 9.52 6.89 7.52
N ARG A 75 9.59 5.80 8.30
CA ARG A 75 9.00 5.75 9.66
C ARG A 75 9.59 6.77 10.62
N ALA A 76 10.89 7.07 10.51
CA ALA A 76 11.49 8.16 11.28
C ALA A 76 10.98 9.53 10.82
N SER A 77 10.63 9.67 9.54
CA SER A 77 10.12 10.91 8.94
C SER A 77 8.61 11.13 9.07
N THR A 78 7.84 10.20 9.66
CA THR A 78 6.38 10.33 9.83
C THR A 78 5.96 11.05 11.10
N GLU A 79 6.87 11.27 12.06
CA GLU A 79 6.64 12.07 13.26
C GLU A 79 6.09 13.50 12.97
N PRO A 80 6.55 14.21 11.92
CA PRO A 80 6.01 15.51 11.52
C PRO A 80 4.58 15.48 10.96
N LEU A 81 4.05 14.33 10.50
CA LEU A 81 2.69 14.30 9.95
C LEU A 81 1.63 14.64 11.02
N ASN A 82 1.91 14.33 12.29
CA ASN A 82 1.03 14.71 13.41
C ASN A 82 1.00 16.22 13.67
N GLU A 83 2.01 16.97 13.19
CA GLU A 83 1.99 18.44 13.27
C GLU A 83 1.05 19.05 12.23
N PHE A 84 0.88 18.38 11.09
CA PHE A 84 0.05 18.85 9.98
C PHE A 84 -1.37 18.29 10.01
N PHE A 85 -1.56 17.12 10.61
CA PHE A 85 -2.84 16.42 10.67
C PHE A 85 -3.14 15.96 12.10
N LYS A 86 -4.37 16.24 12.55
CA LYS A 86 -4.92 15.71 13.80
C LYS A 86 -6.09 14.79 13.50
N ASP A 87 -6.45 13.98 14.50
CA ASP A 87 -7.57 13.05 14.43
C ASP A 87 -7.48 12.06 13.26
N ALA A 88 -6.25 11.74 12.83
CA ALA A 88 -5.98 10.85 11.71
C ALA A 88 -6.48 9.43 11.99
N LYS A 89 -7.30 8.90 11.10
CA LYS A 89 -7.92 7.57 11.19
C LYS A 89 -7.84 6.88 9.84
N TYR A 90 -7.80 5.56 9.84
CA TYR A 90 -7.99 4.77 8.64
C TYR A 90 -9.02 3.67 8.86
N GLU A 91 -9.63 3.24 7.76
CA GLU A 91 -10.56 2.12 7.69
C GLU A 91 -10.21 1.27 6.47
N VAL A 92 -10.11 -0.05 6.65
CA VAL A 92 -9.90 -0.98 5.54
C VAL A 92 -11.25 -1.20 4.83
N MET A 93 -11.30 -0.91 3.52
CA MET A 93 -12.55 -0.81 2.75
C MET A 93 -13.07 -2.13 2.17
N GLY A 94 -12.40 -3.25 2.47
CA GLY A 94 -12.74 -4.55 1.90
C GLY A 94 -11.82 -5.66 2.40
N GLU A 95 -11.81 -6.77 1.67
CA GLU A 95 -10.92 -7.89 1.99
C GLU A 95 -9.48 -7.60 1.55
N MET A 96 -8.51 -7.97 2.38
CA MET A 96 -7.11 -7.97 1.97
C MET A 96 -6.88 -9.10 0.98
N VAL A 97 -6.29 -8.78 -0.17
CA VAL A 97 -5.96 -9.79 -1.18
C VAL A 97 -4.52 -10.25 -0.97
N VAL A 98 -4.34 -11.54 -0.68
CA VAL A 98 -3.01 -12.15 -0.45
C VAL A 98 -2.72 -13.20 -1.51
N ILE A 99 -1.65 -12.96 -2.27
CA ILE A 99 -1.11 -13.90 -3.26
C ILE A 99 0.24 -14.39 -2.73
N VAL A 100 0.35 -15.69 -2.43
CA VAL A 100 1.59 -16.30 -1.98
C VAL A 100 2.13 -17.20 -3.08
N SER A 101 3.38 -16.97 -3.46
CA SER A 101 4.08 -17.70 -4.52
C SER A 101 5.35 -18.35 -3.96
N PRO A 102 5.44 -19.69 -3.95
CA PRO A 102 6.72 -20.35 -3.70
C PRO A 102 7.63 -20.12 -4.91
N ARG A 103 8.82 -19.54 -4.71
CA ARG A 103 9.83 -19.51 -5.77
C ARG A 103 10.63 -20.81 -5.71
N PRO A 104 10.60 -21.66 -6.76
CA PRO A 104 11.56 -22.74 -6.87
C PRO A 104 12.96 -22.11 -6.93
N ARG A 105 13.85 -22.57 -6.05
CA ARG A 105 15.25 -22.13 -6.09
C ARG A 105 15.79 -22.45 -7.49
N PRO A 106 16.40 -21.51 -8.21
CA PRO A 106 17.11 -21.87 -9.44
C PRO A 106 18.13 -22.94 -9.07
N THR A 107 18.01 -24.12 -9.67
CA THR A 107 18.96 -25.21 -9.49
C THR A 107 20.25 -24.79 -10.19
N THR A 108 21.08 -24.03 -9.49
CA THR A 108 22.45 -23.80 -9.92
C THR A 108 23.18 -25.13 -9.83
N ASN A 109 23.40 -25.76 -10.98
CA ASN A 109 24.37 -26.84 -11.17
C ASN A 109 25.78 -26.28 -10.93
N SER A 110 26.12 -25.99 -9.69
CA SER A 110 27.47 -25.61 -9.28
C SER A 110 28.08 -26.77 -8.51
N SER A 111 28.74 -27.65 -9.25
CA SER A 111 29.65 -28.65 -8.71
C SER A 111 30.90 -27.95 -8.16
N ARG A 112 30.86 -27.52 -6.90
CA ARG A 112 32.08 -27.36 -6.10
C ARG A 112 31.77 -27.47 -4.61
N ALA A 113 32.11 -28.64 -4.06
CA ALA A 113 32.05 -28.93 -2.64
C ALA A 113 33.27 -28.35 -1.92
N SER A 114 33.05 -27.54 -0.89
CA SER A 114 33.74 -27.63 0.42
C SER A 114 33.37 -26.45 1.32
N SER A 115 32.32 -26.60 2.12
CA SER A 115 32.23 -26.12 3.51
C SER A 115 30.85 -26.52 4.04
N GLN A 116 30.83 -27.37 5.05
CA GLN A 116 29.61 -27.73 5.78
C GLN A 116 29.14 -26.50 6.58
N SER A 117 28.20 -25.75 6.01
CA SER A 117 27.21 -25.03 6.79
C SER A 117 25.90 -25.81 6.71
N TYR A 118 25.18 -25.91 7.83
CA TYR A 118 23.87 -26.54 7.92
C TYR A 118 22.89 -25.85 6.96
N GLY A 119 22.84 -26.35 5.72
CA GLY A 119 22.00 -25.84 4.65
C GLY A 119 20.56 -26.27 4.87
N ALA A 120 19.79 -25.45 5.58
CA ALA A 120 18.35 -25.41 5.31
C ALA A 120 18.20 -25.15 3.81
N ILE A 121 17.69 -26.13 3.08
CA ILE A 121 17.28 -25.98 1.69
C ILE A 121 16.03 -25.10 1.71
N GLY A 122 16.23 -23.80 1.99
CA GLY A 122 15.17 -22.84 2.19
C GLY A 122 14.46 -22.57 0.88
N LYS A 123 13.20 -22.98 0.78
CA LYS A 123 12.30 -22.46 -0.27
C LYS A 123 12.16 -20.96 -0.02
N THR A 124 12.46 -20.15 -1.02
CA THR A 124 12.16 -18.72 -0.96
C THR A 124 10.65 -18.55 -1.15
N VAL A 125 9.98 -17.98 -0.16
CA VAL A 125 8.54 -17.67 -0.24
C VAL A 125 8.40 -16.18 -0.51
N THR A 126 7.63 -15.83 -1.53
CA THR A 126 7.26 -14.45 -1.80
C THR A 126 5.76 -14.28 -1.65
N ALA A 127 5.31 -13.16 -1.12
CA ALA A 127 3.89 -12.82 -1.08
C ALA A 127 3.65 -11.38 -1.50
N ASN A 128 2.52 -11.15 -2.16
CA ASN A 128 2.03 -9.83 -2.49
C ASN A 128 0.70 -9.63 -1.76
N VAL A 129 0.58 -8.54 -1.02
CA VAL A 129 -0.64 -8.17 -0.30
C VAL A 129 -1.14 -6.85 -0.84
N ALA A 130 -2.41 -6.78 -1.23
CA ALA A 130 -3.08 -5.54 -1.60
C ALA A 130 -4.15 -5.18 -0.57
N VAL A 131 -4.19 -3.89 -0.19
CA VAL A 131 -5.14 -3.33 0.77
C VAL A 131 -5.73 -2.05 0.19
N GLU A 132 -7.05 -1.93 0.22
CA GLU A 132 -7.76 -0.68 0.00
C GLU A 132 -8.15 -0.08 1.35
N LEU A 133 -7.85 1.20 1.57
CA LEU A 133 -8.21 1.90 2.80
C LEU A 133 -8.74 3.31 2.53
N ILE A 134 -9.62 3.78 3.39
CA ILE A 134 -9.95 5.20 3.52
C ILE A 134 -9.13 5.74 4.67
N TRP A 135 -8.42 6.83 4.42
CA TRP A 135 -7.76 7.63 5.44
C TRP A 135 -8.50 8.95 5.60
N THR A 136 -8.70 9.40 6.84
CA THR A 136 -9.31 10.69 7.15
C THR A 136 -8.47 11.42 8.18
N ALA A 137 -8.37 12.73 8.08
CA ALA A 137 -7.77 13.56 9.11
C ALA A 137 -8.29 15.01 9.01
N THR A 138 -8.05 15.78 10.06
CA THR A 138 -8.27 17.23 10.04
C THR A 138 -6.93 17.94 9.92
N VAL A 139 -6.83 18.90 8.99
CA VAL A 139 -5.64 19.75 8.85
C VAL A 139 -5.45 20.54 10.15
N ALA A 140 -4.35 20.30 10.84
CA ALA A 140 -4.02 20.92 12.12
C ALA A 140 -3.34 22.29 11.96
N LYS A 141 -2.73 22.53 10.79
CA LYS A 141 -2.00 23.77 10.48
C LYS A 141 -2.18 24.13 9.01
N ASP A 142 -2.41 25.41 8.72
CA ASP A 142 -2.53 25.89 7.34
C ASP A 142 -1.24 25.60 6.54
N CYS A 143 -1.40 24.89 5.43
CA CYS A 143 -0.32 24.51 4.51
C CYS A 143 -0.49 25.19 3.14
N GLY A 144 -1.41 26.15 3.02
CA GLY A 144 -1.73 26.86 1.79
C GLY A 144 -2.65 26.09 0.84
N GLY A 145 -3.10 26.78 -0.21
CA GLY A 145 -3.97 26.21 -1.23
C GLY A 145 -5.30 25.69 -0.66
N GLN A 146 -5.55 24.39 -0.83
CA GLN A 146 -6.75 23.70 -0.34
C GLN A 146 -6.59 23.14 1.09
N LEU A 147 -5.39 23.21 1.67
CA LEU A 147 -5.04 22.64 2.98
C LEU A 147 -5.08 23.71 4.07
N ARG A 148 -6.26 24.26 4.32
CA ARG A 148 -6.48 25.25 5.39
C ARG A 148 -6.68 24.54 6.72
N GLU A 149 -6.27 25.18 7.81
CA GLU A 149 -6.53 24.69 9.16
C GLU A 149 -8.03 24.41 9.37
N GLY A 150 -8.34 23.26 9.99
CA GLY A 150 -9.70 22.81 10.27
C GLY A 150 -10.40 22.08 9.11
N VAL A 151 -9.83 22.08 7.90
CA VAL A 151 -10.39 21.30 6.78
C VAL A 151 -10.29 19.81 7.08
N GLN A 152 -11.39 19.09 6.92
CA GLN A 152 -11.38 17.63 6.95
C GLN A 152 -10.98 17.09 5.59
N MET A 153 -10.03 16.19 5.59
CA MET A 153 -9.55 15.49 4.42
C MET A 153 -10.00 14.04 4.43
N THR A 154 -10.28 13.52 3.25
CA THR A 154 -10.51 12.10 3.01
C THR A 154 -9.62 11.66 1.87
N THR A 155 -8.92 10.55 2.03
CA THR A 155 -8.05 9.98 1.02
C THR A 155 -8.41 8.52 0.84
N MET A 156 -8.69 8.10 -0.39
CA MET A 156 -8.76 6.68 -0.74
C MET A 156 -7.35 6.22 -1.10
N ILE A 157 -6.87 5.15 -0.47
CA ILE A 157 -5.50 4.68 -0.63
C ILE A 157 -5.52 3.22 -1.04
N ALA A 158 -4.77 2.88 -2.08
CA ALA A 158 -4.40 1.50 -2.38
C ALA A 158 -2.94 1.28 -1.97
N VAL A 159 -2.71 0.29 -1.11
CA VAL A 159 -1.38 -0.09 -0.64
C VAL A 159 -1.04 -1.49 -1.10
N PHE A 160 0.16 -1.65 -1.64
CA PHE A 160 0.71 -2.94 -2.04
C PHE A 160 1.96 -3.24 -1.24
N PHE A 161 2.01 -4.41 -0.63
CA PHE A 161 3.13 -4.90 0.15
C PHE A 161 3.73 -6.12 -0.54
N ASP A 162 5.03 -6.11 -0.76
CA ASP A 162 5.78 -7.27 -1.23
C ASP A 162 6.61 -7.83 -0.07
N PHE A 163 6.41 -9.11 0.21
CA PHE A 163 7.11 -9.84 1.26
C PHE A 163 8.03 -10.89 0.66
N HIS A 164 9.26 -10.98 1.17
CA HIS A 164 10.19 -12.07 0.90
C HIS A 164 10.56 -12.76 2.23
N ASN A 165 10.38 -14.08 2.30
CA ASN A 165 10.69 -14.90 3.48
C ASN A 165 10.08 -14.35 4.79
N GLY A 166 8.85 -13.83 4.70
CA GLY A 166 8.12 -13.28 5.83
C GLY A 166 8.42 -11.81 6.15
N GLN A 167 9.41 -11.19 5.50
CA GLN A 167 9.77 -9.79 5.70
C GLN A 167 9.23 -8.91 4.58
N LEU A 168 8.67 -7.76 4.93
CA LEU A 168 8.30 -6.70 4.01
C LEU A 168 9.57 -6.13 3.36
N VAL A 169 9.66 -6.21 2.04
CA VAL A 169 10.78 -5.68 1.25
C VAL A 169 10.40 -4.47 0.42
N GLU A 170 9.11 -4.28 0.12
CA GLU A 170 8.64 -3.15 -0.66
C GLU A 170 7.20 -2.79 -0.32
N GLN A 171 6.93 -1.49 -0.21
CA GLN A 171 5.59 -0.92 -0.07
C GLN A 171 5.35 0.13 -1.15
N ARG A 172 4.19 0.08 -1.80
CA ARG A 172 3.73 1.06 -2.79
C ARG A 172 2.38 1.64 -2.39
N ASN A 173 2.30 2.97 -2.30
CA ASN A 173 1.09 3.72 -1.95
C ASN A 173 0.57 4.51 -3.14
N TYR A 174 -0.71 4.32 -3.46
CA TYR A 174 -1.46 5.13 -4.41
C TYR A 174 -2.54 5.90 -3.64
N ASN A 175 -2.31 7.20 -3.44
CA ASN A 175 -3.17 8.05 -2.65
C ASN A 175 -4.06 8.91 -3.54
N CYS A 176 -5.36 8.89 -3.28
CA CYS A 176 -6.35 9.72 -3.92
C CYS A 176 -7.01 10.63 -2.91
N VAL A 177 -6.62 11.91 -2.90
CA VAL A 177 -7.23 12.88 -2.01
C VAL A 177 -8.57 13.32 -2.58
N VAL A 178 -9.63 13.08 -1.82
CA VAL A 178 -10.96 13.65 -2.05
C VAL A 178 -11.03 14.90 -1.18
N THR A 179 -10.78 16.07 -1.77
CA THR A 179 -11.07 17.31 -1.07
C THR A 179 -12.59 17.49 -1.01
N PRO A 180 -13.17 17.82 0.17
CA PRO A 180 -14.56 18.22 0.21
C PRO A 180 -14.70 19.40 -0.75
N SER A 181 -15.67 19.30 -1.67
CA SER A 181 -15.95 20.41 -2.57
C SER A 181 -16.21 21.63 -1.70
N VAL A 182 -15.36 22.66 -1.79
CA VAL A 182 -15.68 23.98 -1.25
C VAL A 182 -17.08 24.30 -1.77
N PRO A 183 -18.03 24.71 -0.92
CA PRO A 183 -19.35 25.13 -1.39
C PRO A 183 -19.12 26.10 -2.55
N ARG A 184 -19.46 25.66 -3.77
CA ARG A 184 -19.27 26.52 -4.94
C ARG A 184 -20.13 27.73 -4.68
N GLU A 185 -19.51 28.90 -4.64
CA GLU A 185 -20.25 30.15 -4.75
C GLU A 185 -21.18 30.01 -5.97
N PRO A 186 -22.46 30.43 -5.88
CA PRO A 186 -23.44 30.17 -6.93
C PRO A 186 -22.87 30.55 -8.29
N ARG A 187 -22.63 29.56 -9.14
CA ARG A 187 -22.09 29.80 -10.49
C ARG A 187 -23.03 30.77 -11.20
N ARG A 188 -22.49 31.88 -11.70
CA ARG A 188 -23.17 32.61 -12.78
C ARG A 188 -23.41 31.63 -13.94
N PRO A 189 -24.59 31.67 -14.58
CA PRO A 189 -24.89 30.78 -15.70
C PRO A 189 -23.96 31.12 -16.86
N GLU A 190 -22.92 30.32 -17.05
CA GLU A 190 -22.07 30.34 -18.24
C GLU A 190 -22.26 29.02 -19.00
N GLY A 191 -22.42 29.16 -20.31
CA GLY A 191 -22.88 28.13 -21.23
C GLY A 191 -22.00 26.87 -21.28
N GLU A 192 -22.70 25.76 -21.52
CA GLU A 192 -22.21 24.40 -21.54
C GLU A 192 -21.11 24.16 -22.60
N ASN A 193 -20.02 23.51 -22.18
CA ASN A 193 -19.22 22.66 -23.06
C ASN A 193 -18.56 21.55 -22.22
N GLU A 194 -19.34 20.51 -21.97
CA GLU A 194 -18.97 19.35 -21.16
C GLU A 194 -18.54 18.17 -22.07
N LYS A 195 -17.29 18.18 -22.52
CA LYS A 195 -16.64 17.02 -23.16
C LYS A 195 -15.15 16.98 -22.84
N SER A 196 -14.74 16.46 -21.66
CA SER A 196 -13.32 16.23 -21.37
C SER A 196 -12.98 15.23 -20.24
N GLN A 197 -13.94 14.56 -19.58
CA GLN A 197 -13.62 13.80 -18.35
C GLN A 197 -13.35 12.29 -18.50
N ASP A 198 -13.46 11.69 -19.68
CA ASP A 198 -13.62 10.22 -19.78
C ASP A 198 -12.34 9.39 -20.07
N ASN A 199 -11.15 10.01 -20.20
CA ASN A 199 -9.94 9.29 -20.67
C ASN A 199 -8.86 8.96 -19.61
N ARG A 200 -9.02 9.34 -18.33
CA ARG A 200 -7.95 9.20 -17.31
C ARG A 200 -8.08 8.00 -16.35
N VAL A 201 -9.25 7.34 -16.32
CA VAL A 201 -9.55 6.16 -15.50
C VAL A 201 -8.71 4.91 -15.89
N ASN A 202 -8.14 4.90 -17.09
CA ASN A 202 -7.54 3.69 -17.69
C ASN A 202 -6.12 3.33 -17.21
N TRP A 203 -5.40 4.19 -16.47
CA TRP A 203 -3.99 3.93 -16.15
C TRP A 203 -3.81 2.91 -14.99
N MET A 204 -4.50 3.07 -13.86
CA MET A 204 -4.45 2.10 -12.75
C MET A 204 -4.94 0.71 -13.18
N ALA A 205 -6.01 0.66 -13.97
CA ALA A 205 -6.54 -0.60 -14.49
C ALA A 205 -5.54 -1.33 -15.42
N ARG A 206 -4.60 -0.60 -16.04
CA ARG A 206 -3.58 -1.18 -16.92
C ARG A 206 -2.38 -1.73 -16.15
N GLU A 207 -1.89 -1.01 -15.15
CA GLU A 207 -0.84 -1.49 -14.22
C GLU A 207 -1.32 -2.71 -13.40
N MET A 208 -2.55 -2.68 -12.89
CA MET A 208 -3.14 -3.84 -12.18
C MET A 208 -3.30 -5.07 -13.08
N LYS A 209 -3.49 -4.87 -14.39
CA LYS A 209 -3.65 -5.93 -15.39
C LYS A 209 -2.31 -6.51 -15.84
N GLU A 210 -1.24 -5.71 -15.86
CA GLU A 210 0.13 -6.17 -16.17
C GLU A 210 0.82 -6.79 -14.93
N GLY A 211 0.34 -6.48 -13.71
CA GLY A 211 0.85 -7.00 -12.42
C GLY A 211 0.18 -8.24 -11.83
N LEU A 212 -0.77 -8.89 -12.52
CA LEU A 212 -1.38 -10.17 -12.08
C LEU A 212 -2.21 -10.08 -10.78
N ILE A 213 -3.00 -9.00 -10.60
CA ILE A 213 -4.10 -8.98 -9.63
C ILE A 213 -5.40 -8.67 -10.36
N SER A 214 -6.23 -9.71 -10.57
CA SER A 214 -7.60 -9.54 -11.06
C SER A 214 -8.47 -8.95 -9.96
N VAL A 215 -8.40 -7.63 -9.76
CA VAL A 215 -9.29 -6.91 -8.83
C VAL A 215 -10.64 -6.71 -9.53
N THR A 216 -11.67 -7.42 -9.09
CA THR A 216 -13.07 -7.22 -9.52
C THR A 216 -13.68 -5.90 -9.00
N SER A 217 -12.92 -5.09 -8.24
CA SER A 217 -13.30 -3.81 -7.63
C SER A 217 -12.83 -2.56 -8.43
N THR A 218 -12.84 -2.60 -9.75
CA THR A 218 -12.37 -1.46 -10.58
C THR A 218 -13.31 -0.24 -10.62
N ARG A 219 -14.51 -0.30 -10.03
CA ARG A 219 -15.50 0.80 -10.16
C ARG A 219 -15.26 2.01 -9.26
N ARG A 220 -14.44 1.93 -8.19
CA ARG A 220 -14.26 3.07 -7.24
C ARG A 220 -12.98 3.87 -7.42
N LEU A 221 -11.89 3.26 -7.89
CA LEU A 221 -10.58 3.93 -8.01
C LEU A 221 -10.44 4.88 -9.21
N GLY A 222 -11.41 4.90 -10.14
CA GLY A 222 -11.34 5.72 -11.36
C GLY A 222 -11.40 7.24 -11.13
N LEU A 223 -11.83 7.70 -9.95
CA LEU A 223 -12.11 9.13 -9.69
C LEU A 223 -10.86 9.99 -9.39
N CYS A 224 -9.65 9.44 -9.50
CA CYS A 224 -8.54 9.86 -8.66
C CYS A 224 -7.30 10.42 -9.37
N LEU A 225 -7.44 10.94 -10.59
CA LEU A 225 -6.36 11.63 -11.31
C LEU A 225 -6.84 13.01 -11.78
N TRP A 226 -6.76 13.99 -10.88
CA TRP A 226 -7.02 15.41 -11.14
C TRP A 226 -5.93 16.28 -10.53
#